data_AF-A0A5B1CDJ3-F1
#
_entry.id   AF-A0A5B1CDJ3-F1
#
_cell.length_a   1.000
_cell.length_b   1.000
_cell.length_c   1.000
_cell.angle_alpha   90.00
_cell.angle_beta   90.00
_cell.angle_gamma   90.00
#
_symmetry.space_group_name_H-M   'P 1'
#
loop_
_entity.id
_entity.type
_entity.pdbx_description
1 polymer ?
#
loop_
_entity_poly.entity_id
_entity_poly.type
_entity_poly.pdbx_seq_one_letter_code
_entity_poly.pdbx_strand_id
1 'polypeptide(L)'
;MNQFGRIVMGYHGCPADRPEALDFVRGLIAGTHRVEEWRPSSNEYDWLGGGVYFWEYGPKRARQWAGDDGEVIGALIQLGNCFDLTDPGCENLLRITYEKVATTYQNRNASLPTNEAAGGFSRKLDRLILDQAMDIADAAAIDGNQPELAFQTVRSAFEEGEAAFPGSKLRTKTHIQIAVRDLSCILGVFRPNFQEDRFDTNGAS
;
A
#
# COMPACT_ATOMS: atom_id res chain seq x y z
N MET A 1 9.05 16.49 -16.06
CA MET A 1 9.21 15.02 -15.91
C MET A 1 8.01 14.34 -16.53
N ASN A 2 8.21 13.20 -17.19
CA ASN A 2 7.25 12.59 -18.12
C ASN A 2 5.94 12.24 -17.38
N GLN A 3 4.88 13.01 -17.61
CA GLN A 3 3.61 12.95 -16.86
C GLN A 3 2.94 11.56 -16.91
N PHE A 4 3.37 10.67 -17.82
CA PHE A 4 2.86 9.31 -18.01
C PHE A 4 3.89 8.19 -17.74
N GLY A 5 5.07 8.50 -17.20
CA GLY A 5 6.18 7.53 -17.12
C GLY A 5 6.01 6.38 -16.12
N ARG A 6 5.01 6.41 -15.24
CA ARG A 6 4.83 5.44 -14.14
C ARG A 6 3.37 5.16 -13.81
N ILE A 7 2.56 4.80 -14.82
CA ILE A 7 1.20 4.29 -14.60
C ILE A 7 1.27 2.78 -14.34
N VAL A 8 0.59 2.33 -13.30
CA VAL A 8 0.47 0.92 -12.94
C VAL A 8 -0.99 0.54 -12.72
N MET A 9 -1.30 -0.75 -12.86
CA MET A 9 -2.61 -1.28 -12.46
C MET A 9 -2.56 -1.71 -10.99
N GLY A 10 -3.43 -1.15 -10.17
CA GLY A 10 -3.66 -1.55 -8.78
C GLY A 10 -5.00 -2.26 -8.62
N TYR A 11 -5.08 -3.18 -7.66
CA TYR A 11 -6.33 -3.85 -7.30
C TYR A 11 -6.59 -3.69 -5.80
N HIS A 12 -7.78 -3.26 -5.42
CA HIS A 12 -8.20 -3.11 -4.03
C HIS A 12 -9.30 -4.13 -3.73
N GLY A 13 -9.10 -4.92 -2.68
CA GLY A 13 -10.08 -5.91 -2.20
C GLY A 13 -10.88 -5.33 -1.03
N CYS A 14 -12.20 -5.37 -1.13
CA CYS A 14 -13.13 -4.93 -0.09
C CYS A 14 -13.91 -6.13 0.46
N PRO A 15 -13.60 -6.59 1.68
CA PRO A 15 -14.34 -7.68 2.31
C PRO A 15 -15.82 -7.35 2.57
N ALA A 16 -16.67 -8.37 2.53
CA ALA A 16 -18.12 -8.24 2.70
C ALA A 16 -18.55 -7.84 4.14
N ASP A 17 -17.68 -8.04 5.13
CA ASP A 17 -17.93 -7.66 6.52
C ASP A 17 -17.87 -6.14 6.78
N ARG A 18 -17.61 -5.34 5.73
CA ARG A 18 -17.60 -3.87 5.75
C ARG A 18 -18.66 -3.30 4.78
N PRO A 19 -19.96 -3.32 5.14
CA PRO A 19 -21.04 -2.98 4.23
C PRO A 19 -20.95 -1.54 3.67
N GLU A 20 -20.54 -0.56 4.48
CA GLU A 20 -20.36 0.83 4.03
C GLU A 20 -19.24 0.96 2.99
N ALA A 21 -18.12 0.26 3.20
CA ALA A 21 -17.02 0.26 2.24
C ALA A 21 -17.42 -0.46 0.94
N LEU A 22 -18.21 -1.53 1.05
CA LEU A 22 -18.72 -2.29 -0.08
C LEU A 22 -19.66 -1.45 -0.95
N ASP A 23 -20.58 -0.72 -0.31
CA ASP A 23 -21.48 0.23 -0.98
C ASP A 23 -20.68 1.32 -1.70
N PHE A 24 -19.68 1.89 -1.01
CA PHE A 24 -18.80 2.89 -1.60
C PHE A 24 -18.06 2.37 -2.85
N VAL A 25 -17.43 1.20 -2.76
CA VAL A 25 -16.70 0.58 -3.89
C VAL A 25 -17.65 0.26 -5.06
N ARG A 26 -18.87 -0.19 -4.78
CA ARG A 26 -19.90 -0.41 -5.82
C ARG A 26 -20.33 0.90 -6.46
N GLY A 27 -20.53 1.95 -5.67
CA GLY A 27 -20.91 3.26 -6.18
C GLY A 27 -19.79 3.96 -6.97
N LEU A 28 -18.51 3.69 -6.66
CA LEU A 28 -17.39 4.12 -7.50
C LEU A 28 -17.51 3.54 -8.93
N ILE A 29 -17.85 2.26 -9.04
CA ILE A 29 -18.07 1.61 -10.36
C ILE A 29 -19.34 2.13 -11.03
N ALA A 30 -20.40 2.37 -10.27
CA ALA A 30 -21.67 2.88 -10.78
C ALA A 30 -21.63 4.39 -11.12
N GLY A 31 -20.57 5.10 -10.73
CA GLY A 31 -20.45 6.56 -10.88
C GLY A 31 -21.32 7.36 -9.91
N THR A 32 -21.83 6.74 -8.83
CA THR A 32 -22.60 7.41 -7.77
C THR A 32 -21.71 7.94 -6.65
N HIS A 33 -20.47 7.44 -6.55
CA HIS A 33 -19.41 7.99 -5.71
C HIS A 33 -18.24 8.44 -6.56
N ARG A 34 -17.47 9.38 -6.03
CA ARG A 34 -16.26 9.88 -6.69
C ARG A 34 -15.01 9.38 -5.98
N VAL A 35 -13.93 9.25 -6.73
CA VAL A 35 -12.62 8.81 -6.21
C VAL A 35 -12.12 9.74 -5.10
N GLU A 36 -12.39 11.05 -5.19
CA GLU A 36 -11.95 12.03 -4.18
C GLU A 36 -12.67 11.85 -2.83
N GLU A 37 -13.76 11.08 -2.79
CA GLU A 37 -14.50 10.72 -1.58
C GLU A 37 -13.94 9.46 -0.90
N TRP A 38 -12.96 8.78 -1.54
CA TRP A 38 -12.40 7.53 -1.02
C TRP A 38 -11.58 7.80 0.23
N ARG A 39 -12.12 7.41 1.37
CA ARG A 39 -11.46 7.57 2.67
C ARG A 39 -10.17 6.75 2.72
N PRO A 40 -9.00 7.40 2.84
CA PRO A 40 -7.74 6.69 3.04
C PRO A 40 -7.76 5.95 4.37
N SER A 41 -7.10 4.79 4.40
CA SER A 41 -6.91 4.02 5.62
C SER A 41 -5.86 4.67 6.51
N SER A 42 -6.09 4.66 7.81
CA SER A 42 -5.18 5.17 8.84
C SER A 42 -4.99 4.15 9.97
N ASN A 43 -5.21 2.86 9.69
CA ASN A 43 -5.14 1.82 10.71
C ASN A 43 -3.68 1.65 11.18
N GLU A 44 -3.49 1.31 12.45
CA GLU A 44 -2.15 1.14 13.04
C GLU A 44 -1.33 0.01 12.40
N TYR A 45 -1.99 -0.92 11.71
CA TYR A 45 -1.37 -2.06 11.04
C TYR A 45 -1.08 -1.83 9.55
N ASP A 46 -1.44 -0.68 8.99
CA ASP A 46 -1.19 -0.34 7.59
C ASP A 46 0.29 0.03 7.40
N TRP A 47 1.09 -0.91 6.89
CA TRP A 47 2.55 -0.84 6.99
C TRP A 47 3.21 0.21 6.09
N LEU A 48 2.56 0.64 4.99
CA LEU A 48 3.06 1.68 4.09
C LEU A 48 2.61 3.10 4.50
N GLY A 49 2.05 3.26 5.70
CA GLY A 49 1.53 4.53 6.19
C GLY A 49 0.06 4.76 5.82
N GLY A 50 -0.43 5.99 5.97
CA GLY A 50 -1.82 6.34 5.62
C GLY A 50 -2.06 6.34 4.10
N GLY A 51 -3.16 5.77 3.62
CA GLY A 51 -3.48 5.76 2.19
C GLY A 51 -4.59 4.80 1.74
N VAL A 52 -4.92 4.82 0.47
CA VAL A 52 -5.74 3.78 -0.18
C VAL A 52 -4.82 2.69 -0.74
N TYR A 53 -5.01 1.45 -0.30
CA TYR A 53 -4.09 0.35 -0.55
C TYR A 53 -4.45 -0.45 -1.78
N PHE A 54 -3.46 -0.79 -2.60
CA PHE A 54 -3.63 -1.61 -3.80
C PHE A 54 -2.54 -2.68 -3.91
N TRP A 55 -2.92 -3.86 -4.38
CA TRP A 55 -2.00 -4.84 -4.93
C TRP A 55 -1.64 -4.44 -6.36
N GLU A 56 -0.38 -4.13 -6.62
CA GLU A 56 0.10 -3.83 -7.97
C GLU A 56 0.07 -5.12 -8.82
N TYR A 57 -0.62 -5.08 -9.95
CA TYR A 57 -0.82 -6.24 -10.85
C TYR A 57 -1.32 -7.51 -10.14
N GLY A 58 -2.01 -7.38 -8.99
CA GLY A 58 -2.39 -8.51 -8.12
C GLY A 58 -3.89 -8.73 -7.91
N PRO A 59 -4.72 -8.92 -8.96
CA PRO A 59 -6.17 -9.10 -8.81
C PRO A 59 -6.54 -10.31 -7.94
N LYS A 60 -5.77 -11.39 -8.05
CA LYS A 60 -6.00 -12.63 -7.26
C LYS A 60 -5.74 -12.41 -5.78
N ARG A 61 -4.66 -11.70 -5.42
CA ARG A 61 -4.36 -11.39 -4.03
C ARG A 61 -5.43 -10.48 -3.43
N ALA A 62 -5.88 -9.49 -4.21
CA ALA A 62 -7.01 -8.63 -3.83
C ALA A 62 -8.30 -9.44 -3.62
N ARG A 63 -8.60 -10.40 -4.50
CA ARG A 63 -9.76 -11.31 -4.36
C ARG A 63 -9.65 -12.21 -3.12
N GLN A 64 -8.48 -12.82 -2.89
CA GLN A 64 -8.22 -13.64 -1.69
C GLN A 64 -8.40 -12.85 -0.41
N TRP A 65 -8.03 -11.56 -0.41
CA TRP A 65 -8.26 -10.67 0.72
C TRP A 65 -9.73 -10.30 0.90
N ALA A 66 -10.43 -9.99 -0.19
CA ALA A 66 -11.86 -9.65 -0.17
C ALA A 66 -12.75 -10.83 0.26
N GLY A 67 -12.32 -12.07 0.00
CA GLY A 67 -13.15 -13.25 0.18
C GLY A 67 -14.18 -13.42 -0.93
N ASP A 68 -14.94 -14.52 -0.86
CA ASP A 68 -15.85 -14.94 -1.93
C ASP A 68 -17.02 -13.96 -2.11
N ASP A 69 -17.58 -13.46 -1.00
CA ASP A 69 -18.69 -12.50 -1.00
C ASP A 69 -18.22 -11.04 -1.12
N GLY A 70 -16.90 -10.80 -1.13
CA GLY A 70 -16.31 -9.48 -1.23
C GLY A 70 -16.24 -8.95 -2.66
N GLU A 71 -15.85 -7.68 -2.79
CA GLU A 71 -15.68 -7.01 -4.08
C GLU A 71 -14.21 -6.68 -4.33
N VAL A 72 -13.83 -6.64 -5.60
CA VAL A 72 -12.51 -6.16 -6.01
C VAL A 72 -12.70 -5.05 -7.04
N ILE A 73 -12.00 -3.95 -6.83
CA ILE A 73 -11.96 -2.82 -7.77
C ILE A 73 -10.55 -2.68 -8.32
N GLY A 74 -10.43 -2.54 -9.64
CA GLY A 74 -9.18 -2.20 -10.30
C GLY A 74 -9.03 -0.68 -10.41
N ALA A 75 -7.79 -0.19 -10.42
CA ALA A 75 -7.46 1.21 -10.59
C ALA A 75 -6.26 1.38 -11.52
N LEU A 76 -6.29 2.44 -12.34
CA LEU A 76 -5.11 2.96 -13.02
C LEU A 76 -4.48 4.02 -12.12
N ILE A 77 -3.25 3.76 -11.66
CA ILE A 77 -2.57 4.59 -10.67
C ILE A 77 -1.35 5.21 -11.33
N GLN A 78 -1.34 6.54 -11.43
CA GLN A 78 -0.15 7.32 -11.72
C GLN A 78 0.67 7.45 -10.43
N LEU A 79 1.83 6.81 -10.35
CA LEU A 79 2.62 6.79 -9.11
C LEU A 79 3.09 8.19 -8.66
N GLY A 80 3.21 9.16 -9.58
CA GLY A 80 3.60 10.53 -9.26
C GLY A 80 5.00 10.62 -8.62
N ASN A 81 5.17 11.53 -7.66
CA ASN A 81 6.33 11.50 -6.77
C ASN A 81 6.16 10.35 -5.76
N CYS A 82 6.78 9.21 -6.05
CA CYS A 82 6.57 7.96 -5.33
C CYS A 82 7.74 7.68 -4.39
N PHE A 83 7.44 7.43 -3.11
CA PHE A 83 8.39 6.82 -2.19
C PHE A 83 8.47 5.32 -2.50
N ASP A 84 9.36 4.95 -3.42
CA ASP A 84 9.54 3.59 -3.87
C ASP A 84 10.67 2.92 -3.09
N LEU A 85 10.32 2.00 -2.20
CA LEU A 85 11.30 1.27 -1.38
C LEU A 85 12.15 0.28 -2.19
N THR A 86 11.86 0.10 -3.48
CA THR A 86 12.75 -0.62 -4.42
C THR A 86 13.81 0.28 -5.05
N ASP A 87 13.71 1.60 -4.86
CA ASP A 87 14.71 2.59 -5.27
C ASP A 87 15.71 2.85 -4.13
N PRO A 88 17.03 2.63 -4.34
CA PRO A 88 18.07 2.91 -3.35
C PRO A 88 18.05 4.36 -2.81
N GLY A 89 17.52 5.33 -3.56
CA GLY A 89 17.39 6.71 -3.11
C GLY A 89 16.47 6.87 -1.88
N CYS A 90 15.40 6.07 -1.80
CA CYS A 90 14.45 6.11 -0.69
C CYS A 90 15.01 5.45 0.59
N GLU A 91 15.95 4.51 0.44
CA GLU A 91 16.62 3.83 1.57
C GLU A 91 17.31 4.82 2.51
N ASN A 92 18.03 5.80 1.95
CA ASN A 92 18.79 6.74 2.76
C ASN A 92 17.87 7.65 3.59
N LEU A 93 16.75 8.11 3.00
CA LEU A 93 15.75 8.90 3.71
C LEU A 93 15.13 8.07 4.85
N LEU A 94 14.83 6.79 4.61
CA LEU A 94 14.29 5.89 5.63
C LEU A 94 15.25 5.73 6.83
N ARG A 95 16.55 5.52 6.57
CA ARG A 95 17.58 5.37 7.61
C ARG A 95 17.73 6.64 8.45
N ILE A 96 17.84 7.80 7.79
CA ILE A 96 17.97 9.10 8.48
C ILE A 96 16.73 9.37 9.34
N THR A 97 15.54 9.04 8.84
CA THR A 97 14.29 9.17 9.60
C THR A 97 14.30 8.27 10.83
N TYR A 98 14.68 7.00 10.68
CA TYR A 98 14.79 6.08 11.81
C TYR A 98 15.73 6.60 12.90
N GLU A 99 16.92 7.08 12.55
CA GLU A 99 17.89 7.61 13.52
C GLU A 99 17.33 8.80 14.31
N LYS A 100 16.61 9.71 13.64
CA LYS A 100 15.94 10.85 14.30
C LYS A 100 14.82 10.40 15.24
N VAL A 101 14.00 9.45 14.81
CA VAL A 101 12.91 8.89 15.62
C VAL A 101 13.47 8.17 16.83
N ALA A 102 14.47 7.31 16.65
CA ALA A 102 15.13 6.59 17.73
C ALA A 102 15.73 7.54 18.77
N THR A 103 16.43 8.58 18.33
CA THR A 103 16.96 9.64 19.22
C THR A 103 15.84 10.33 20.01
N THR A 104 14.72 10.63 19.36
CA THR A 104 13.56 11.27 20.00
C THR A 104 12.94 10.38 21.08
N TYR A 105 12.77 9.08 20.79
CA TYR A 105 12.27 8.11 21.76
C TYR A 105 13.23 7.94 22.95
N GLN A 106 14.53 7.85 22.68
CA GLN A 106 15.56 7.78 23.72
C GLN A 106 15.53 9.00 24.66
N ASN A 107 15.48 10.21 24.09
CA ASN A 107 15.42 11.45 24.88
C ASN A 107 14.15 11.57 25.74
N ARG A 108 13.07 10.87 25.35
CA ARG A 108 11.80 10.81 26.09
C ARG A 108 11.73 9.63 27.08
N ASN A 109 12.79 8.81 27.19
CA ASN A 109 12.77 7.54 27.92
C ASN A 109 11.60 6.62 27.49
N ALA A 110 11.23 6.66 26.21
CA ALA A 110 10.16 5.83 25.64
C ALA A 110 10.77 4.67 24.83
N SER A 111 10.03 3.56 24.74
CA SER A 111 10.41 2.41 23.90
C SER A 111 9.83 2.55 22.50
N LEU A 112 10.64 2.27 21.48
CA LEU A 112 10.14 2.16 20.11
C LEU A 112 9.15 1.00 19.99
N PRO A 113 8.12 1.13 19.14
CA PRO A 113 7.33 -0.03 18.76
C PRO A 113 8.21 -1.07 18.06
N THR A 114 7.75 -2.32 18.04
CA THR A 114 8.43 -3.41 17.34
C THR A 114 7.50 -3.98 16.28
N ASN A 115 8.08 -4.53 15.22
CA ASN A 115 7.33 -5.38 14.30
C ASN A 115 7.12 -6.74 14.98
N GLU A 116 5.87 -7.12 15.24
CA GLU A 116 5.59 -8.32 16.04
C GLU A 116 5.87 -9.62 15.27
N ALA A 117 6.41 -10.62 15.97
CA ALA A 117 6.79 -11.92 15.41
C ALA A 117 5.61 -12.90 15.23
N ALA A 118 4.50 -12.72 15.97
CA ALA A 118 3.36 -13.64 15.93
C ALA A 118 2.32 -13.19 14.88
N GLY A 119 2.14 -14.01 13.84
CA GLY A 119 1.18 -13.74 12.76
C GLY A 119 1.71 -12.85 11.63
N GLY A 120 2.84 -12.17 11.80
CA GLY A 120 3.62 -11.57 10.70
C GLY A 120 3.04 -10.31 10.04
N PHE A 121 1.86 -9.84 10.47
CA PHE A 121 1.18 -8.67 9.86
C PHE A 121 1.48 -7.33 10.57
N SER A 122 1.86 -7.34 11.84
CA SER A 122 2.10 -6.08 12.57
C SER A 122 3.44 -5.46 12.17
N ARG A 123 3.37 -4.29 11.55
CA ARG A 123 4.52 -3.52 11.03
C ARG A 123 4.56 -2.13 11.65
N LYS A 124 4.36 -2.06 12.97
CA LYS A 124 4.20 -0.80 13.72
C LYS A 124 5.43 0.10 13.63
N LEU A 125 6.64 -0.48 13.68
CA LEU A 125 7.87 0.29 13.53
C LEU A 125 7.98 0.80 12.09
N ASP A 126 7.77 -0.06 11.10
CA ASP A 126 7.89 0.33 9.70
C ASP A 126 6.89 1.44 9.34
N ARG A 127 5.62 1.30 9.78
CA ARG A 127 4.59 2.33 9.65
C ARG A 127 5.04 3.65 10.29
N LEU A 128 5.50 3.61 11.55
CA LEU A 128 5.96 4.81 12.25
C LEU A 128 7.07 5.53 11.48
N ILE A 129 8.06 4.80 10.98
CA ILE A 129 9.18 5.39 10.24
C ILE A 129 8.72 5.94 8.89
N LEU A 130 7.84 5.23 8.19
CA LEU A 130 7.29 5.69 6.92
C LEU A 130 6.42 6.94 7.08
N ASP A 131 5.47 6.93 8.01
CA ASP A 131 4.63 8.11 8.31
C ASP A 131 5.53 9.30 8.68
N GLN A 132 6.56 9.11 9.51
CA GLN A 132 7.48 10.19 9.85
C GLN A 132 8.29 10.69 8.64
N ALA A 133 8.70 9.81 7.74
CA ALA A 133 9.42 10.19 6.53
C ALA A 133 8.52 11.00 5.59
N MET A 134 7.23 10.63 5.50
CA MET A 134 6.23 11.38 4.75
C MET A 134 6.01 12.76 5.36
N ASP A 135 5.83 12.85 6.67
CA ASP A 135 5.63 14.13 7.38
C ASP A 135 6.81 15.09 7.19
N ILE A 136 8.05 14.57 7.20
CA ILE A 136 9.26 15.36 6.93
C ILE A 136 9.24 15.92 5.50
N ALA A 137 8.86 15.10 4.53
CA ALA A 137 8.78 15.52 3.14
C ALA A 137 7.66 16.55 2.92
N ASP A 138 6.49 16.34 3.54
CA ASP A 138 5.36 17.26 3.46
C ASP A 138 5.69 18.60 4.12
N ALA A 139 6.35 18.61 5.28
CA ALA A 139 6.82 19.83 5.92
C ALA A 139 7.82 20.61 5.06
N ALA A 140 8.78 19.91 4.44
CA ALA A 140 9.74 20.53 3.52
C ALA A 140 9.06 21.11 2.27
N ALA A 141 8.04 20.41 1.74
CA ALA A 141 7.25 20.87 0.61
C ALA A 141 6.50 22.18 0.93
N ILE A 142 5.94 22.28 2.14
CA ILE A 142 5.22 23.47 2.62
C ILE A 142 6.20 24.62 2.88
N ASP A 143 7.23 24.39 3.69
CA ASP A 143 8.20 25.43 4.09
C ASP A 143 8.97 26.00 2.89
N GLY A 144 9.31 25.14 1.93
CA GLY A 144 10.02 25.52 0.71
C GLY A 144 9.12 26.01 -0.43
N ASN A 145 7.79 25.96 -0.27
CA ASN A 145 6.80 26.15 -1.34
C ASN A 145 7.12 25.31 -2.60
N GLN A 146 7.50 24.05 -2.37
CA GLN A 146 7.91 23.06 -3.37
C GLN A 146 7.01 21.81 -3.26
N PRO A 147 5.76 21.88 -3.75
CA PRO A 147 4.80 20.78 -3.63
C PRO A 147 5.30 19.46 -4.24
N GLU A 148 6.23 19.51 -5.19
CA GLU A 148 6.87 18.35 -5.80
C GLU A 148 7.71 17.49 -4.83
N LEU A 149 8.04 18.01 -3.63
CA LEU A 149 8.74 17.25 -2.60
C LEU A 149 7.82 16.31 -1.83
N ALA A 150 6.51 16.59 -1.81
CA ALA A 150 5.53 15.74 -1.12
C ALA A 150 5.37 14.42 -1.86
N PHE A 151 5.37 13.31 -1.12
CA PHE A 151 5.17 11.99 -1.71
C PHE A 151 3.69 11.70 -1.89
N GLN A 152 3.30 11.36 -3.11
CA GLN A 152 1.92 11.12 -3.49
C GLN A 152 1.51 9.65 -3.34
N THR A 153 2.48 8.74 -3.49
CA THR A 153 2.30 7.30 -3.29
C THR A 153 3.50 6.69 -2.59
N VAL A 154 3.28 5.58 -1.89
CA VAL A 154 4.33 4.73 -1.30
C VAL A 154 4.21 3.35 -1.93
N ARG A 155 5.32 2.78 -2.39
CA ARG A 155 5.35 1.49 -3.11
C ARG A 155 6.45 0.61 -2.56
N SER A 156 6.14 -0.67 -2.35
CA SER A 156 7.14 -1.63 -1.88
C SER A 156 6.76 -3.08 -2.14
N ALA A 157 7.76 -3.96 -2.17
CA ALA A 157 7.53 -5.40 -2.06
C ALA A 157 7.15 -5.77 -0.62
N PHE A 158 6.08 -6.53 -0.47
CA PHE A 158 5.66 -7.11 0.79
C PHE A 158 5.89 -8.62 0.76
N GLU A 159 6.86 -9.08 1.56
CA GLU A 159 7.14 -10.50 1.74
C GLU A 159 6.12 -11.10 2.73
N GLU A 160 5.12 -11.77 2.18
CA GLU A 160 3.96 -12.29 2.93
C GLU A 160 3.76 -13.79 2.68
N GLY A 161 3.03 -14.45 3.58
CA GLY A 161 2.80 -15.89 3.53
C GLY A 161 3.91 -16.66 4.22
N GLU A 162 3.94 -17.98 4.05
CA GLU A 162 4.96 -18.87 4.60
C GLU A 162 6.13 -19.04 3.62
N ALA A 163 7.19 -19.72 4.04
CA ALA A 163 8.27 -20.11 3.12
C ALA A 163 7.72 -21.03 2.03
N ALA A 164 8.02 -20.76 0.76
CA ALA A 164 7.46 -21.50 -0.37
C ALA A 164 7.82 -22.99 -0.39
N PHE A 165 8.89 -23.37 0.30
CA PHE A 165 9.34 -24.74 0.53
C PHE A 165 10.31 -24.74 1.74
N PRO A 166 10.63 -25.91 2.34
CA PRO A 166 11.49 -25.96 3.52
C PRO A 166 12.83 -25.22 3.31
N GLY A 167 13.15 -24.29 4.22
CA GLY A 167 14.36 -23.46 4.17
C GLY A 167 14.31 -22.26 3.21
N SER A 168 13.23 -22.08 2.44
CA SER A 168 13.12 -21.00 1.46
C SER A 168 13.05 -19.61 2.09
N LYS A 169 13.65 -18.63 1.42
CA LYS A 169 13.43 -17.20 1.68
C LYS A 169 12.33 -16.60 0.80
N LEU A 170 11.96 -17.27 -0.29
CA LEU A 170 10.79 -16.90 -1.08
C LEU A 170 9.52 -17.20 -0.29
N ARG A 171 8.56 -16.28 -0.29
CA ARG A 171 7.31 -16.41 0.46
C ARG A 171 6.12 -16.62 -0.48
N THR A 172 5.14 -17.43 -0.07
CA THR A 172 4.01 -17.88 -0.91
C THR A 172 3.04 -16.78 -1.35
N LYS A 173 3.06 -15.62 -0.69
CA LYS A 173 2.14 -14.50 -0.95
C LYS A 173 2.89 -13.18 -1.20
N THR A 174 4.18 -13.24 -1.55
CA THR A 174 4.94 -12.04 -1.90
C THR A 174 4.25 -11.26 -3.03
N HIS A 175 4.10 -9.96 -2.86
CA HIS A 175 3.48 -9.07 -3.84
C HIS A 175 4.04 -7.65 -3.73
N ILE A 176 3.81 -6.82 -4.75
CA ILE A 176 4.02 -5.38 -4.62
C ILE A 176 2.74 -4.74 -4.09
N GLN A 177 2.87 -3.88 -3.09
CA GLN A 177 1.78 -3.10 -2.53
C GLN A 177 2.04 -1.61 -2.76
N ILE A 178 0.96 -0.87 -2.99
CA ILE A 178 0.96 0.58 -3.15
C ILE A 178 -0.02 1.18 -2.15
N ALA A 179 0.41 2.19 -1.39
CA ALA A 179 -0.46 3.09 -0.67
C ALA A 179 -0.54 4.42 -1.42
N VAL A 180 -1.74 4.77 -1.89
CA VAL A 180 -2.00 6.06 -2.53
C VAL A 180 -2.40 7.07 -1.46
N ARG A 181 -1.56 8.10 -1.27
CA ARG A 181 -1.79 9.20 -0.31
C ARG A 181 -2.58 10.33 -0.95
N ASP A 182 -2.24 10.66 -2.19
CA ASP A 182 -2.91 11.67 -3.00
C ASP A 182 -3.88 11.00 -3.98
N LEU A 183 -5.18 11.19 -3.78
CA LEU A 183 -6.22 10.55 -4.60
C LEU A 183 -6.21 11.01 -6.06
N SER A 184 -5.58 12.14 -6.39
CA SER A 184 -5.39 12.57 -7.79
C SER A 184 -4.49 11.62 -8.59
N CYS A 185 -3.72 10.76 -7.92
CA CYS A 185 -2.96 9.69 -8.55
C CYS A 185 -3.85 8.56 -9.10
N ILE A 186 -5.10 8.43 -8.65
CA ILE A 186 -6.04 7.43 -9.18
C ILE A 186 -6.71 8.04 -10.41
N LEU A 187 -6.23 7.66 -11.60
CA LEU A 187 -6.72 8.20 -12.87
C LEU A 187 -8.10 7.66 -13.26
N GLY A 188 -8.46 6.51 -12.72
CA GLY A 188 -9.73 5.87 -12.97
C GLY A 188 -9.81 4.51 -12.30
N VAL A 189 -11.04 4.04 -12.14
CA VAL A 189 -11.36 2.73 -11.55
C VAL A 189 -12.18 1.89 -12.52
N PHE A 190 -12.09 0.57 -12.38
CA PHE A 190 -12.80 -0.37 -13.24
C PHE A 190 -13.17 -1.65 -12.49
N ARG A 191 -14.22 -2.32 -12.97
CA ARG A 191 -14.56 -3.67 -12.50
C ARG A 191 -13.63 -4.67 -13.21
N PRO A 192 -12.78 -5.40 -12.48
CA PRO A 192 -11.89 -6.37 -13.09
C PRO A 192 -12.65 -7.61 -13.54
N ASN A 193 -12.29 -8.13 -14.71
CA ASN A 193 -12.71 -9.45 -15.15
C ASN A 193 -11.73 -10.49 -14.60
N PHE A 194 -12.24 -11.53 -13.93
CA PHE A 194 -11.43 -12.62 -13.43
C PHE A 194 -11.40 -13.73 -14.49
N GLN A 195 -10.21 -14.17 -14.86
CA GLN A 195 -10.00 -15.36 -15.67
C GLN A 195 -9.60 -16.52 -14.77
N GLU A 196 -9.92 -17.74 -15.21
CA GLU A 196 -9.41 -18.96 -14.57
C GLU A 196 -7.87 -18.95 -14.56
N ASP A 197 -7.32 -19.46 -13.47
CA ASP A 197 -5.89 -19.43 -13.25
C ASP A 197 -5.20 -20.52 -14.06
N ARG A 198 -4.30 -20.11 -14.97
CA ARG A 198 -3.45 -21.03 -15.74
C ARG A 198 -2.61 -21.97 -14.86
N PHE A 199 -2.32 -21.57 -13.62
CA PHE A 199 -1.46 -22.33 -12.70
C PHE A 199 -2.24 -23.10 -11.63
N ASP A 200 -3.58 -23.04 -11.63
CA ASP A 200 -4.40 -23.79 -10.68
C ASP A 200 -4.55 -25.23 -11.19
N THR A 201 -3.58 -26.08 -10.83
CA THR A 201 -3.46 -27.46 -11.34
C THR A 201 -4.35 -28.46 -10.62
N ASN A 202 -5.46 -28.03 -10.02
CA ASN A 202 -6.43 -28.90 -9.32
C ASN A 202 -7.14 -29.92 -10.25
N GLY A 203 -6.72 -30.06 -11.51
CA GLY A 203 -7.19 -31.08 -12.46
C GLY A 203 -6.08 -31.93 -13.12
N ALA A 204 -4.84 -31.91 -12.62
CA ALA A 204 -3.76 -32.75 -13.14
C ALA A 204 -3.30 -33.77 -12.08
N SER A 205 -4.17 -34.74 -11.79
CA SER A 205 -3.81 -36.01 -11.13
C SER A 205 -4.59 -37.15 -11.77
#